data_AF-W9Y2S2-F1
#
_entry.id   AF-W9Y2S2-F1
#
_cell.length_a   1.000
_cell.length_b   1.000
_cell.length_c   1.000
_cell.angle_alpha   90.00
_cell.angle_beta   90.00
_cell.angle_gamma   90.00
#
_symmetry.space_group_name_H-M   'P 1'
#
loop_
_entity.id
_entity.type
_entity.pdbx_description
1 polymer ?
#
loop_
_entity_poly.entity_id
_entity_poly.type
_entity_poly.pdbx_seq_one_letter_code
_entity_poly.pdbx_strand_id
1 'polypeptide(L)'
;MGILPARKAVAFSVQKGQTVKIINTHGKQVVDFWAFNPHDANDFLSMVHTRTILLKVAISPGDQLYSTRRKPMLTVVEDTTRGVHDLMWSACDAERYRMQGVAGYHDNCTDNMHAALKEHFPHFGIAHDWVPDPLNLFMNVAIDHRSNLTIRPPTSEKGEYVSLEAQADLIVVMSACPQDIDPVNAGMPTDCEYQVSGPGLGSGEQPVPSPTSSLAIYPRRRKVKIALSFDFDAVSHWLGTGCHPDNNMADYSSGIFAGQVGALRLLDVLTKHGIADKVTWFIPGHTIETFPDTVRKVVQSGAEIGLHGYSHEGIYQMTEEQERDVLLKCIDVATKLVGKPPRGYRAPMYTIRETTVQLLRQHQFLYDTSLMHHDSQPYFTPSDPPIKTIDFSQPASSWLQPTPIASQAYPEGLHPLVEIPCGWYNEDMMPLQYLPHLANSMGYVSTRVVEQMWKDKFLWLWENSPEGSGAGSGSSSIDFVFPILMHPDTSGMAHVIGMAERVVQWLKSFGDNVEFCTHETIASLWLAEQKKTAGKEVAGGCLPIGSPLDIRRS
;
A
#
# COMPACT_ATOMS: atom_id res chain seq x y z
N MET A 1 17.11 -32.34 -25.99
CA MET A 1 15.92 -32.16 -25.15
C MET A 1 16.39 -32.05 -23.71
N GLY A 2 15.80 -31.15 -22.93
CA GLY A 2 16.04 -31.09 -21.49
C GLY A 2 15.22 -32.15 -20.78
N ILE A 3 15.68 -32.59 -19.61
CA ILE A 3 14.97 -33.53 -18.75
C ILE A 3 14.39 -32.72 -17.59
N LEU A 4 13.11 -32.92 -17.29
CA LEU A 4 12.45 -32.53 -16.05
C LEU A 4 12.43 -33.78 -15.14
N PRO A 5 13.37 -33.90 -14.19
CA PRO A 5 13.51 -35.13 -13.41
C PRO A 5 12.30 -35.35 -12.52
N ALA A 6 11.91 -36.62 -12.34
CA ALA A 6 10.84 -37.00 -11.43
C ALA A 6 11.02 -36.34 -10.06
N ARG A 7 9.91 -35.83 -9.50
CA ARG A 7 9.85 -35.22 -8.16
C ARG A 7 10.68 -33.94 -7.99
N LYS A 8 11.22 -33.36 -9.07
CA LYS A 8 12.03 -32.13 -9.05
C LYS A 8 11.47 -31.08 -9.99
N ALA A 9 12.03 -29.87 -9.90
CA ALA A 9 11.75 -28.79 -10.84
C ALA A 9 12.98 -28.37 -11.64
N VAL A 10 12.71 -27.72 -12.77
CA VAL A 10 13.69 -26.95 -13.55
C VAL A 10 13.17 -25.53 -13.72
N ALA A 11 14.09 -24.56 -13.84
CA ALA A 11 13.74 -23.18 -14.16
C ALA A 11 14.67 -22.64 -15.26
N PHE A 12 14.12 -21.90 -16.21
CA PHE A 12 14.90 -21.30 -17.31
C PHE A 12 14.18 -20.11 -17.94
N SER A 13 14.94 -19.25 -18.63
CA SER A 13 14.39 -18.11 -19.35
C SER A 13 13.84 -18.53 -20.71
N VAL A 14 12.74 -17.91 -21.11
CA VAL A 14 12.09 -18.08 -22.42
C VAL A 14 11.83 -16.69 -22.99
N GLN A 15 12.32 -16.41 -24.19
CA GLN A 15 12.11 -15.13 -24.87
C GLN A 15 10.77 -15.12 -25.61
N LYS A 16 10.21 -13.94 -25.80
CA LYS A 16 9.02 -13.75 -26.63
C LYS A 16 9.18 -14.41 -28.01
N GLY A 17 8.18 -15.19 -28.41
CA GLY A 17 8.14 -15.94 -29.66
C GLY A 17 8.85 -17.30 -29.61
N GLN A 18 9.47 -17.67 -28.48
CA GLN A 18 9.94 -19.04 -28.27
C GLN A 18 8.79 -19.93 -27.78
N THR A 19 8.88 -21.21 -28.13
CA THR A 19 7.91 -22.25 -27.76
C THR A 19 8.56 -23.21 -26.78
N VAL A 20 7.89 -23.44 -25.65
CA VAL A 20 8.21 -24.50 -24.69
C VAL A 20 7.31 -25.69 -24.98
N LYS A 21 7.91 -26.80 -25.40
CA LYS A 21 7.23 -28.08 -25.62
C LYS A 21 7.51 -28.99 -24.42
N ILE A 22 6.46 -29.47 -23.76
CA ILE A 22 6.53 -30.37 -22.59
C ILE A 22 5.99 -31.73 -23.01
N ILE A 23 6.83 -32.76 -22.92
CA ILE A 23 6.57 -34.11 -23.41
C ILE A 23 6.43 -35.05 -22.21
N ASN A 24 5.30 -35.75 -22.15
CA ASN A 24 5.03 -36.77 -21.14
C ASN A 24 5.73 -38.08 -21.53
N THR A 25 7.05 -38.16 -21.28
CA THR A 25 7.94 -39.20 -21.81
C THR A 25 7.51 -40.62 -21.45
N HIS A 26 6.92 -40.81 -20.27
CA HIS A 26 6.42 -42.10 -19.79
C HIS A 26 4.89 -42.20 -19.80
N GLY A 27 4.18 -41.08 -20.02
CA GLY A 27 2.75 -40.97 -19.81
C GLY A 27 2.41 -40.79 -18.33
N LYS A 28 1.22 -40.26 -18.04
CA LYS A 28 0.67 -40.09 -16.70
C LYS A 28 1.39 -39.15 -15.73
N GLN A 29 2.52 -38.55 -16.09
CA GLN A 29 3.17 -37.56 -15.21
C GLN A 29 2.45 -36.22 -15.27
N VAL A 30 2.11 -35.65 -14.12
CA VAL A 30 1.61 -34.27 -14.00
C VAL A 30 2.76 -33.28 -13.89
N VAL A 31 2.64 -32.15 -14.56
CA VAL A 31 3.63 -31.07 -14.51
C VAL A 31 2.95 -29.79 -14.01
N ASP A 32 3.34 -29.33 -12.84
CA ASP A 32 2.96 -28.02 -12.34
C ASP A 32 3.83 -26.99 -13.09
N PHE A 33 3.19 -26.08 -13.82
CA PHE A 33 3.84 -25.11 -14.69
C PHE A 33 3.57 -23.68 -14.20
N TRP A 34 4.62 -22.89 -14.07
CA TRP A 34 4.57 -21.45 -13.79
C TRP A 34 5.35 -20.67 -14.84
N ALA A 35 4.93 -19.43 -15.06
CA ALA A 35 5.70 -18.45 -15.79
C ALA A 35 5.63 -17.09 -15.09
N PHE A 36 6.75 -16.39 -15.04
CA PHE A 36 6.89 -15.11 -14.38
C PHE A 36 7.45 -14.06 -15.34
N ASN A 37 7.05 -12.82 -15.19
CA ASN A 37 7.75 -11.69 -15.78
C ASN A 37 9.14 -11.57 -15.11
N PRO A 38 10.25 -11.59 -15.86
CA PRO A 38 11.61 -11.55 -15.30
C PRO A 38 11.91 -10.25 -14.54
N HIS A 39 11.12 -9.20 -14.76
CA HIS A 39 11.31 -7.88 -14.16
C HIS A 39 10.34 -7.57 -13.02
N ASP A 40 9.32 -8.40 -12.79
CA ASP A 40 8.33 -8.19 -11.73
C ASP A 40 7.78 -9.52 -11.22
N ALA A 41 8.20 -9.95 -10.03
CA ALA A 41 7.75 -11.20 -9.43
C ALA A 41 6.25 -11.23 -9.08
N ASN A 42 5.57 -10.08 -9.07
CA ASN A 42 4.12 -9.99 -8.86
C ASN A 42 3.33 -10.09 -10.18
N ASP A 43 3.98 -10.05 -11.33
CA ASP A 43 3.38 -10.23 -12.66
C ASP A 43 3.70 -11.64 -13.18
N PHE A 44 2.79 -12.57 -12.89
CA PHE A 44 2.98 -14.00 -13.17
C PHE A 44 1.74 -14.62 -13.79
N LEU A 45 1.91 -15.79 -14.40
CA LEU A 45 0.88 -16.57 -15.06
C LEU A 45 -0.24 -16.90 -14.06
N SER A 46 -1.45 -16.43 -14.34
CA SER A 46 -2.54 -16.46 -13.38
C SER A 46 -3.72 -17.26 -13.91
N MET A 47 -3.99 -18.41 -13.28
CA MET A 47 -5.12 -19.25 -13.66
C MET A 47 -6.46 -18.58 -13.41
N VAL A 48 -6.61 -17.82 -12.30
CA VAL A 48 -7.87 -17.09 -12.03
C VAL A 48 -8.17 -16.06 -13.10
N HIS A 49 -7.19 -15.25 -13.53
CA HIS A 49 -7.38 -14.27 -14.60
C HIS A 49 -7.63 -14.95 -15.94
N THR A 50 -6.91 -16.03 -16.23
CA THR A 50 -7.08 -16.83 -17.45
C THR A 50 -8.51 -17.37 -17.54
N ARG A 51 -9.04 -17.99 -16.47
CA ARG A 51 -10.43 -18.48 -16.44
C ARG A 51 -11.45 -17.35 -16.62
N THR A 52 -11.23 -16.19 -16.00
CA THR A 52 -12.10 -15.02 -16.16
C THR A 52 -12.12 -14.50 -17.59
N ILE A 53 -10.97 -14.49 -18.28
CA ILE A 53 -10.88 -13.94 -19.63
C ILE A 53 -11.40 -14.94 -20.67
N LEU A 54 -11.02 -16.21 -20.56
CA LEU A 54 -11.45 -17.25 -21.49
C LEU A 54 -12.90 -17.69 -21.27
N LEU A 55 -13.45 -17.45 -20.07
CA LEU A 55 -14.73 -18.00 -19.61
C LEU A 55 -14.77 -19.54 -19.69
N LYS A 56 -13.62 -20.17 -19.46
CA LYS A 56 -13.40 -21.63 -19.48
C LYS A 56 -12.60 -22.07 -18.25
N VAL A 57 -12.80 -23.32 -17.86
CA VAL A 57 -12.02 -24.00 -16.80
C VAL A 57 -11.01 -25.00 -17.37
N ALA A 58 -10.89 -25.07 -18.70
CA ALA A 58 -9.96 -25.91 -19.43
C ALA A 58 -9.35 -25.11 -20.59
N ILE A 59 -8.12 -25.44 -20.96
CA ILE A 59 -7.39 -24.81 -22.07
C ILE A 59 -7.55 -25.62 -23.35
N SER A 60 -7.42 -24.96 -24.50
CA SER A 60 -7.41 -25.58 -25.82
C SER A 60 -6.39 -24.89 -26.73
N PRO A 61 -5.89 -25.57 -27.78
CA PRO A 61 -5.07 -24.91 -28.79
C PRO A 61 -5.74 -23.62 -29.31
N GLY A 62 -4.96 -22.54 -29.37
CA GLY A 62 -5.40 -21.19 -29.69
C GLY A 62 -5.73 -20.31 -28.48
N ASP A 63 -5.94 -20.87 -27.28
CA ASP A 63 -6.21 -20.08 -26.09
C ASP A 63 -4.94 -19.35 -25.61
N GLN A 64 -5.11 -18.08 -25.22
CA GLN A 64 -4.08 -17.29 -24.55
C GLN A 64 -4.21 -17.44 -23.03
N LEU A 65 -3.07 -17.52 -22.35
CA LEU A 65 -2.97 -17.56 -20.89
C LEU A 65 -2.41 -16.24 -20.39
N TYR A 66 -2.96 -15.73 -19.29
CA TYR A 66 -2.82 -14.33 -18.89
C TYR A 66 -2.15 -14.18 -17.53
N SER A 67 -1.46 -13.04 -17.35
CA SER A 67 -0.84 -12.67 -16.09
C SER A 67 -1.83 -12.09 -15.07
N THR A 68 -1.37 -11.86 -13.83
CA THR A 68 -2.09 -11.06 -12.81
C THR A 68 -2.44 -9.64 -13.27
N ARG A 69 -1.70 -9.10 -14.25
CA ARG A 69 -1.96 -7.79 -14.88
C ARG A 69 -2.78 -7.91 -16.18
N ARG A 70 -3.39 -9.08 -16.44
CA ARG A 70 -4.20 -9.38 -17.64
C ARG A 70 -3.44 -9.22 -18.96
N LYS A 71 -2.12 -9.38 -18.95
CA LYS A 71 -1.30 -9.40 -20.17
C LYS A 71 -1.15 -10.83 -20.67
N PRO A 72 -1.26 -11.10 -21.99
CA PRO A 72 -0.93 -12.42 -22.54
C PRO A 72 0.51 -12.80 -22.19
N MET A 73 0.71 -13.99 -21.62
CA MET A 73 2.03 -14.54 -21.31
C MET A 73 2.35 -15.72 -22.22
N LEU A 74 1.40 -16.60 -22.46
CA LEU A 74 1.58 -17.82 -23.25
C LEU A 74 0.39 -18.02 -24.17
N THR A 75 0.60 -18.65 -25.33
CA THR A 75 -0.46 -19.16 -26.21
C THR A 75 -0.31 -20.67 -26.29
N VAL A 76 -1.40 -21.41 -26.12
CA VAL A 76 -1.40 -22.87 -26.37
C VAL A 76 -1.35 -23.09 -27.87
N VAL A 77 -0.22 -23.55 -28.39
CA VAL A 77 -0.03 -23.75 -29.84
C VAL A 77 -0.53 -25.12 -30.25
N GLU A 78 -0.20 -26.13 -29.46
CA GLU A 78 -0.48 -27.51 -29.79
C GLU A 78 -0.67 -28.31 -28.50
N ASP A 79 -1.61 -29.25 -28.53
CA ASP A 79 -1.85 -30.22 -27.48
C ASP A 79 -2.23 -31.54 -28.17
N THR A 80 -1.39 -32.55 -28.03
CA THR A 80 -1.65 -33.87 -28.64
C THR A 80 -2.42 -34.80 -27.70
N THR A 81 -2.76 -34.33 -26.50
CA THR A 81 -3.52 -35.09 -25.52
C THR A 81 -5.02 -34.94 -25.79
N ARG A 82 -5.86 -35.39 -24.83
CA ARG A 82 -7.31 -35.18 -24.86
C ARG A 82 -7.75 -33.80 -24.37
N GLY A 83 -6.84 -32.86 -24.11
CA GLY A 83 -7.18 -31.54 -23.57
C GLY A 83 -7.51 -31.53 -22.07
N VAL A 84 -7.02 -32.52 -21.33
CA VAL A 84 -7.30 -32.67 -19.89
C VAL A 84 -6.12 -32.11 -19.09
N HIS A 85 -6.26 -30.84 -18.72
CA HIS A 85 -5.34 -30.08 -17.88
C HIS A 85 -6.15 -29.39 -16.79
N ASP A 86 -5.57 -29.23 -15.60
CA ASP A 86 -6.25 -28.56 -14.49
C ASP A 86 -5.72 -27.13 -14.30
N LEU A 87 -6.68 -26.23 -14.03
CA LEU A 87 -6.43 -24.80 -13.80
C LEU A 87 -6.88 -24.40 -12.38
N MET A 88 -7.31 -25.32 -11.53
CA MET A 88 -8.01 -24.98 -10.28
C MET A 88 -7.34 -25.52 -9.02
N TRP A 89 -6.65 -26.63 -9.12
CA TRP A 89 -6.03 -27.30 -7.99
C TRP A 89 -4.73 -26.59 -7.62
N SER A 90 -4.51 -26.39 -6.32
CA SER A 90 -3.28 -25.80 -5.82
C SER A 90 -2.10 -26.75 -6.01
N ALA A 91 -0.88 -26.20 -6.05
CA ALA A 91 0.34 -27.00 -5.97
C ALA A 91 0.35 -27.85 -4.68
N CYS A 92 1.01 -29.01 -4.72
CA CYS A 92 1.21 -29.78 -3.50
C CYS A 92 2.25 -29.14 -2.58
N ASP A 93 2.02 -29.22 -1.27
CA ASP A 93 2.86 -28.67 -0.21
C ASP A 93 2.96 -29.63 0.99
N ALA A 94 3.82 -29.30 1.95
CA ALA A 94 4.05 -30.12 3.14
C ALA A 94 2.80 -30.32 4.01
N GLU A 95 1.91 -29.33 4.13
CA GLU A 95 0.68 -29.46 4.91
C GLU A 95 -0.32 -30.39 4.20
N ARG A 96 -0.43 -30.31 2.87
CA ARG A 96 -1.24 -31.23 2.08
C ARG A 96 -0.83 -32.69 2.30
N TYR A 97 0.47 -32.98 2.29
CA TYR A 97 0.96 -34.34 2.55
C TYR A 97 0.68 -34.79 3.99
N ARG A 98 0.76 -33.90 4.98
CA ARG A 98 0.36 -34.21 6.36
C ARG A 98 -1.12 -34.54 6.47
N MET A 99 -1.99 -33.80 5.77
CA MET A 99 -3.43 -34.11 5.69
C MET A 99 -3.69 -35.49 5.08
N GLN A 100 -2.83 -35.95 4.19
CA GLN A 100 -2.88 -37.29 3.57
C GLN A 100 -2.22 -38.38 4.43
N GLY A 101 -1.73 -38.04 5.62
CA GLY A 101 -1.18 -38.99 6.58
C GLY A 101 0.32 -39.26 6.46
N VAL A 102 1.07 -38.47 5.68
CA VAL A 102 2.53 -38.60 5.61
C VAL A 102 3.17 -38.13 6.91
N ALA A 103 3.92 -39.02 7.55
CA ALA A 103 4.75 -38.70 8.69
C ALA A 103 6.13 -38.21 8.21
N GLY A 104 6.40 -36.91 8.35
CA GLY A 104 7.70 -36.31 8.01
C GLY A 104 7.70 -35.53 6.70
N TYR A 105 8.89 -35.39 6.09
CA TYR A 105 9.07 -34.66 4.84
C TYR A 105 8.66 -35.51 3.63
N HIS A 106 8.03 -34.86 2.66
CA HIS A 106 7.77 -35.40 1.34
C HIS A 106 8.08 -34.33 0.30
N ASP A 107 8.75 -34.72 -0.79
CA ASP A 107 9.00 -33.80 -1.91
C ASP A 107 7.67 -33.20 -2.36
N ASN A 108 7.66 -31.91 -2.67
CA ASN A 108 6.44 -31.19 -3.02
C ASN A 108 6.74 -30.06 -4.02
N CYS A 109 5.71 -29.69 -4.78
CA CYS A 109 5.82 -28.75 -5.88
C CYS A 109 6.15 -27.33 -5.40
N THR A 110 5.63 -26.92 -4.23
CA THR A 110 5.95 -25.63 -3.60
C THR A 110 7.45 -25.51 -3.33
N ASP A 111 8.04 -26.48 -2.63
CA ASP A 111 9.47 -26.50 -2.35
C ASP A 111 10.31 -26.59 -3.63
N ASN A 112 9.90 -27.43 -4.58
CA ASN A 112 10.57 -27.61 -5.85
C ASN A 112 10.65 -26.30 -6.64
N MET A 113 9.55 -25.55 -6.74
CA MET A 113 9.53 -24.25 -7.42
C MET A 113 10.51 -23.27 -6.76
N HIS A 114 10.46 -23.13 -5.44
CA HIS A 114 11.36 -22.23 -4.72
C HIS A 114 12.83 -22.65 -4.84
N ALA A 115 13.12 -23.94 -4.79
CA ALA A 115 14.47 -24.46 -4.96
C ALA A 115 15.01 -24.13 -6.36
N ALA A 116 14.23 -24.39 -7.42
CA ALA A 116 14.64 -24.11 -8.80
C ALA A 116 14.83 -22.60 -9.06
N LEU A 117 13.92 -21.75 -8.55
CA LEU A 117 14.07 -20.30 -8.66
C LEU A 117 15.31 -19.81 -7.89
N LYS A 118 15.53 -20.30 -6.68
CA LYS A 118 16.69 -19.92 -5.87
C LYS A 118 18.01 -20.33 -6.54
N GLU A 119 18.04 -21.50 -7.17
CA GLU A 119 19.23 -22.02 -7.85
C GLU A 119 19.55 -21.24 -9.14
N HIS A 120 18.56 -21.04 -10.00
CA HIS A 120 18.79 -20.49 -11.34
C HIS A 120 18.56 -18.98 -11.43
N PHE A 121 17.77 -18.41 -10.53
CA PHE A 121 17.39 -17.00 -10.49
C PHE A 121 17.46 -16.45 -9.06
N PRO A 122 18.64 -16.50 -8.38
CA PRO A 122 18.78 -16.15 -6.96
C PRO A 122 18.38 -14.71 -6.61
N HIS A 123 18.29 -13.82 -7.60
CA HIS A 123 17.87 -12.42 -7.45
C HIS A 123 16.38 -12.20 -7.70
N PHE A 124 15.64 -13.25 -8.09
CA PHE A 124 14.21 -13.15 -8.35
C PHE A 124 13.43 -13.20 -7.03
N GLY A 125 12.88 -12.04 -6.65
CA GLY A 125 12.28 -11.81 -5.33
C GLY A 125 10.84 -12.31 -5.19
N ILE A 126 10.66 -13.63 -5.08
CA ILE A 126 9.38 -14.25 -4.70
C ILE A 126 9.33 -14.51 -3.19
N ALA A 127 8.17 -14.32 -2.56
CA ALA A 127 7.99 -14.58 -1.13
C ALA A 127 8.19 -16.07 -0.81
N HIS A 128 8.94 -16.39 0.25
CA HIS A 128 9.34 -17.77 0.59
C HIS A 128 8.20 -18.66 1.08
N ASP A 129 7.12 -18.07 1.57
CA ASP A 129 5.96 -18.74 2.16
C ASP A 129 4.76 -18.78 1.20
N TRP A 130 4.98 -18.53 -0.09
CA TRP A 130 3.91 -18.35 -1.05
C TRP A 130 4.25 -18.87 -2.44
N VAL A 131 3.30 -19.58 -3.04
CA VAL A 131 3.36 -20.12 -4.40
C VAL A 131 2.12 -19.67 -5.19
N PRO A 132 2.26 -19.24 -6.46
CA PRO A 132 1.09 -19.02 -7.32
C PRO A 132 0.38 -20.32 -7.65
N ASP A 133 -0.93 -20.27 -7.93
CA ASP A 133 -1.64 -21.43 -8.48
C ASP A 133 -1.00 -21.84 -9.84
N PRO A 134 -0.50 -23.09 -9.96
CA PRO A 134 0.11 -23.57 -11.20
C PRO A 134 -0.92 -23.75 -12.32
N LEU A 135 -0.43 -23.78 -13.55
CA LEU A 135 -1.08 -24.53 -14.62
C LEU A 135 -0.70 -26.00 -14.48
N ASN A 136 -1.63 -26.86 -14.07
CA ASN A 136 -1.37 -28.29 -13.86
C ASN A 136 -1.53 -29.05 -15.17
N LEU A 137 -0.44 -29.15 -15.95
CA LEU A 137 -0.44 -29.87 -17.21
C LEU A 137 -0.62 -31.38 -16.97
N PHE A 138 -1.49 -31.99 -17.78
CA PHE A 138 -1.85 -33.42 -17.77
C PHE A 138 -2.67 -33.88 -16.56
N MET A 139 -2.93 -33.00 -15.59
CA MET A 139 -3.70 -33.33 -14.40
C MET A 139 -5.19 -33.44 -14.71
N ASN A 140 -5.82 -34.49 -14.19
CA ASN A 140 -7.22 -34.80 -14.42
C ASN A 140 -8.05 -34.55 -13.16
N VAL A 141 -8.55 -33.33 -13.02
CA VAL A 141 -9.54 -32.96 -12.00
C VAL A 141 -10.90 -32.85 -12.65
N ALA A 142 -11.78 -33.80 -12.35
CA ALA A 142 -13.14 -33.80 -12.87
C ALA A 142 -14.04 -32.91 -12.01
N ILE A 143 -14.85 -32.08 -12.67
CA ILE A 143 -15.90 -31.26 -12.07
C ILE A 143 -17.24 -31.91 -12.39
N ASP A 144 -18.02 -32.28 -11.37
CA ASP A 144 -19.36 -32.83 -11.60
C ASP A 144 -20.43 -31.73 -11.72
N HIS A 145 -21.67 -32.12 -12.05
CA HIS A 145 -22.82 -31.21 -12.19
C HIS A 145 -23.22 -30.48 -10.89
N ARG A 146 -22.62 -30.84 -9.75
CA ARG A 146 -22.79 -30.18 -8.45
C ARG A 146 -21.58 -29.35 -8.06
N SER A 147 -20.61 -29.17 -8.96
CA SER A 147 -19.34 -28.49 -8.72
C SER A 147 -18.41 -29.20 -7.72
N ASN A 148 -18.60 -30.50 -7.47
CA ASN A 148 -17.62 -31.26 -6.71
C ASN A 148 -16.40 -31.54 -7.56
N LEU A 149 -15.23 -31.52 -6.93
CA LEU A 149 -13.96 -31.85 -7.57
C LEU A 149 -13.55 -33.28 -7.22
N THR A 150 -13.07 -34.02 -8.21
CA THR A 150 -12.54 -35.38 -8.02
C THR A 150 -11.26 -35.54 -8.81
N ILE A 151 -10.16 -35.84 -8.11
CA ILE A 151 -8.89 -36.20 -8.73
C ILE A 151 -9.03 -37.59 -9.36
N ARG A 152 -8.65 -37.71 -10.63
CA ARG A 152 -8.63 -38.96 -11.40
C ARG A 152 -7.23 -39.20 -11.97
N PRO A 153 -6.91 -40.44 -12.37
CA PRO A 153 -5.68 -40.70 -13.12
C PRO A 153 -5.59 -39.83 -14.38
N PRO A 154 -4.41 -39.28 -14.70
CA PRO A 154 -4.17 -38.56 -15.94
C PRO A 154 -4.57 -39.35 -17.18
N THR A 155 -5.06 -38.62 -18.18
CA THR A 155 -5.41 -39.23 -19.47
C THR A 155 -4.25 -39.21 -20.46
N SER A 156 -3.15 -38.49 -20.16
CA SER A 156 -1.99 -38.41 -21.05
C SER A 156 -1.33 -39.79 -21.24
N GLU A 157 -0.95 -40.09 -22.46
CA GLU A 157 -0.23 -41.30 -22.84
C GLU A 157 1.23 -41.00 -23.16
N LYS A 158 2.02 -42.06 -23.26
CA LYS A 158 3.46 -41.98 -23.55
C LYS A 158 3.74 -41.15 -24.80
N GLY A 159 4.57 -40.12 -24.66
CA GLY A 159 5.05 -39.28 -25.75
C GLY A 159 4.09 -38.17 -26.18
N GLU A 160 2.89 -38.10 -25.60
CA GLU A 160 2.00 -36.95 -25.82
C GLU A 160 2.58 -35.69 -25.18
N TYR A 161 2.23 -34.52 -25.73
CA TYR A 161 2.84 -33.26 -25.35
C TYR A 161 1.91 -32.06 -25.47
N VAL A 162 2.30 -30.97 -24.83
CA VAL A 162 1.73 -29.63 -24.99
C VAL A 162 2.84 -28.65 -25.39
N SER A 163 2.55 -27.75 -26.33
CA SER A 163 3.44 -26.68 -26.79
C SER A 163 2.85 -25.32 -26.46
N LEU A 164 3.62 -24.49 -25.75
CA LEU A 164 3.22 -23.15 -25.29
C LEU A 164 4.18 -22.10 -25.88
N GLU A 165 3.67 -21.15 -26.65
CA GLU A 165 4.47 -20.04 -27.21
C GLU A 165 4.43 -18.81 -26.29
N ALA A 166 5.60 -18.31 -25.93
CA ALA A 166 5.76 -17.12 -25.09
C ALA A 166 5.34 -15.84 -25.83
N GLN A 167 4.43 -15.08 -25.24
CA GLN A 167 3.94 -13.79 -25.74
C GLN A 167 4.71 -12.59 -25.14
N ALA A 168 5.58 -12.85 -24.17
CA ALA A 168 6.51 -11.93 -23.53
C ALA A 168 7.81 -12.68 -23.17
N ASP A 169 8.82 -11.97 -22.68
CA ASP A 169 9.98 -12.61 -22.05
C ASP A 169 9.57 -13.12 -20.66
N LEU A 170 9.96 -14.35 -20.35
CA LEU A 170 9.47 -15.10 -19.19
C LEU A 170 10.60 -15.84 -18.47
N ILE A 171 10.44 -16.00 -17.15
CA ILE A 171 11.07 -17.08 -16.40
C ILE A 171 10.04 -18.19 -16.28
N VAL A 172 10.33 -19.37 -16.82
CA VAL A 172 9.48 -20.56 -16.73
C VAL A 172 10.02 -21.48 -15.64
N VAL A 173 9.12 -22.00 -14.81
CA VAL A 173 9.41 -23.03 -13.81
C VAL A 173 8.46 -24.19 -14.03
N MET A 174 8.99 -25.41 -14.06
CA MET A 174 8.19 -26.63 -14.20
C MET A 174 8.61 -27.63 -13.13
N SER A 175 7.65 -28.20 -12.41
CA SER A 175 7.87 -29.26 -11.43
C SER A 175 7.19 -30.54 -11.89
N ALA A 176 7.94 -31.64 -12.00
CA ALA A 176 7.32 -32.97 -12.12
C ALA A 176 6.71 -33.32 -10.77
N CYS A 177 5.38 -33.26 -10.68
CA CYS A 177 4.64 -33.41 -9.44
C CYS A 177 5.03 -34.71 -8.72
N PRO A 178 5.45 -34.65 -7.44
CA PRO A 178 5.88 -35.83 -6.68
C PRO A 178 4.74 -36.65 -6.08
N GLN A 179 3.47 -36.24 -6.27
CA GLN A 179 2.31 -36.86 -5.63
C GLN A 179 2.13 -38.34 -6.02
N ASP A 180 2.29 -39.22 -5.04
CA ASP A 180 2.25 -40.69 -5.17
C ASP A 180 1.18 -41.35 -4.29
N ILE A 181 0.42 -40.56 -3.51
CA ILE A 181 -0.65 -41.03 -2.63
C ILE A 181 -2.01 -40.97 -3.33
N ASP A 182 -2.31 -39.82 -3.94
CA ASP A 182 -3.53 -39.61 -4.72
C ASP A 182 -3.32 -40.01 -6.20
N PRO A 183 -4.39 -40.19 -6.99
CA PRO A 183 -4.31 -40.62 -8.39
C PRO A 183 -3.56 -39.66 -9.35
N VAL A 184 -3.01 -38.55 -8.87
CA VAL A 184 -2.43 -37.44 -9.67
C VAL A 184 -1.40 -37.92 -10.69
N ASN A 185 -0.47 -38.81 -10.31
CA ASN A 185 0.53 -39.38 -11.23
C ASN A 185 0.30 -40.86 -11.54
N ALA A 186 -0.95 -41.32 -11.44
CA ALA A 186 -1.29 -42.75 -11.45
C ALA A 186 -0.48 -43.58 -10.43
N GLY A 187 -0.06 -42.95 -9.32
CA GLY A 187 0.69 -43.57 -8.22
C GLY A 187 2.21 -43.71 -8.43
N MET A 188 2.77 -43.25 -9.56
CA MET A 188 4.22 -43.34 -9.80
C MET A 188 4.76 -42.09 -10.51
N PRO A 189 5.39 -41.16 -9.77
CA PRO A 189 6.08 -40.03 -10.35
C PRO A 189 7.24 -40.48 -11.27
N THR A 190 7.28 -39.95 -12.48
CA THR A 190 8.29 -40.18 -13.52
C THR A 190 8.81 -38.85 -14.05
N ASP A 191 9.89 -38.91 -14.82
CA ASP A 191 10.45 -37.76 -15.51
C ASP A 191 9.66 -37.41 -16.77
N CYS A 192 9.76 -36.15 -17.17
CA CYS A 192 9.29 -35.65 -18.44
C CYS A 192 10.47 -35.07 -19.23
N GLU A 193 10.28 -34.88 -20.52
CA GLU A 193 11.23 -34.14 -21.35
C GLU A 193 10.63 -32.80 -21.76
N TYR A 194 11.49 -31.84 -22.03
CA TYR A 194 11.06 -30.56 -22.59
C TYR A 194 12.03 -30.06 -23.66
N GLN A 195 11.52 -29.19 -24.51
CA GLN A 195 12.29 -28.53 -25.57
C GLN A 195 11.88 -27.07 -25.66
N VAL A 196 12.87 -26.19 -25.78
CA VAL A 196 12.65 -24.78 -26.15
C VAL A 196 13.08 -24.61 -27.60
N SER A 197 12.22 -24.03 -28.44
CA SER A 197 12.48 -23.77 -29.86
C SER A 197 12.00 -22.37 -30.25
N GLY A 198 12.54 -21.77 -31.32
CA GLY A 198 12.13 -20.43 -31.78
C GLY A 198 13.25 -19.63 -32.46
N PRO A 199 12.93 -18.46 -33.03
CA PRO A 199 13.90 -17.61 -33.71
C PRO A 199 14.96 -17.11 -32.73
N GLY A 200 16.22 -17.51 -32.92
CA GLY A 200 17.35 -17.09 -32.07
C GLY A 200 18.19 -18.23 -31.48
N LEU A 201 17.73 -19.49 -31.57
CA LEU A 201 18.52 -20.67 -31.19
C LEU A 201 19.50 -21.08 -32.30
N GLY A 202 20.43 -20.18 -32.63
CA GLY A 202 21.66 -20.54 -33.33
C GLY A 202 22.56 -21.33 -32.39
N SER A 203 23.08 -22.47 -32.84
CA SER A 203 24.02 -23.32 -32.12
C SER A 203 25.25 -22.52 -31.66
N GLY A 204 25.38 -22.27 -30.36
CA GLY A 204 26.58 -21.69 -29.77
C GLY A 204 26.40 -21.42 -28.29
N GLU A 205 27.16 -22.13 -27.45
CA GLU A 205 27.48 -21.66 -26.10
C GLU A 205 28.10 -20.26 -26.22
N GLN A 206 27.40 -19.24 -25.73
CA GLN A 206 27.95 -17.91 -25.50
C GLN A 206 27.26 -17.24 -24.30
N PRO A 207 27.96 -16.33 -23.61
CA PRO A 207 28.12 -16.40 -22.16
C PRO A 207 27.03 -15.64 -21.41
N VAL A 208 26.81 -16.09 -20.17
CA VAL A 208 26.08 -15.33 -19.14
C VAL A 208 26.73 -13.96 -19.03
N PRO A 209 26.00 -12.85 -19.27
CA PRO A 209 26.57 -11.53 -19.02
C PRO A 209 26.86 -11.44 -17.53
N SER A 210 28.12 -11.19 -17.20
CA SER A 210 28.52 -10.87 -15.83
C SER A 210 27.71 -9.66 -15.36
N PRO A 211 27.20 -9.63 -14.11
CA PRO A 211 26.44 -8.49 -13.63
C PRO A 211 27.39 -7.31 -13.47
N THR A 212 27.45 -6.45 -14.47
CA THR A 212 27.93 -5.10 -14.30
C THR A 212 26.95 -4.36 -13.42
N SER A 213 27.46 -3.92 -12.27
CA SER A 213 26.96 -2.81 -11.46
C SER A 213 25.59 -3.01 -10.81
N SER A 214 25.63 -3.18 -9.49
CA SER A 214 24.55 -2.85 -8.56
C SER A 214 23.81 -1.58 -8.99
N LEU A 215 22.55 -1.72 -9.40
CA LEU A 215 21.63 -0.59 -9.51
C LEU A 215 20.27 -1.05 -9.01
N ALA A 216 19.75 -0.24 -8.08
CA ALA A 216 18.48 -0.40 -7.40
C ALA A 216 17.35 -0.77 -8.35
N ILE A 217 16.38 -1.54 -7.81
CA ILE A 217 15.15 -2.02 -8.45
C ILE A 217 14.30 -0.87 -9.06
N TYR A 218 14.68 0.38 -8.79
CA TYR A 218 14.18 1.56 -9.44
C TYR A 218 15.36 2.39 -9.98
N PRO A 219 15.61 2.42 -11.30
CA PRO A 219 16.73 3.17 -11.88
C PRO A 219 16.58 4.69 -11.71
N ARG A 220 15.38 5.17 -11.33
CA ARG A 220 15.14 6.54 -10.91
C ARG A 220 15.47 6.70 -9.43
N ARG A 221 16.52 7.47 -9.12
CA ARG A 221 16.70 8.03 -7.78
C ARG A 221 15.56 9.01 -7.52
N ARG A 222 14.74 8.72 -6.52
CA ARG A 222 13.66 9.62 -6.07
C ARG A 222 13.98 10.14 -4.67
N LYS A 223 13.50 11.33 -4.35
CA LYS A 223 13.55 11.90 -2.99
C LYS A 223 12.13 11.98 -2.45
N VAL A 224 11.68 10.91 -1.81
CA VAL A 224 10.33 10.79 -1.28
C VAL A 224 10.32 11.02 0.22
N LYS A 225 9.39 11.84 0.69
CA LYS A 225 9.17 12.04 2.13
C LYS A 225 7.87 11.35 2.55
N ILE A 226 7.95 10.46 3.54
CA ILE A 226 6.77 9.83 4.13
C ILE A 226 6.31 10.69 5.30
N ALA A 227 5.12 11.25 5.16
CA ALA A 227 4.41 11.97 6.21
C ALA A 227 3.50 10.96 6.95
N LEU A 228 4.10 10.05 7.72
CA LEU A 228 3.35 9.10 8.54
C LEU A 228 2.87 9.82 9.81
N SER A 229 1.56 9.82 10.01
CA SER A 229 0.91 10.49 11.14
C SER A 229 -0.12 9.64 11.85
N PHE A 230 -0.38 10.01 13.10
CA PHE A 230 -1.37 9.38 13.95
C PHE A 230 -2.34 10.39 14.53
N ASP A 231 -3.61 10.26 14.19
CA ASP A 231 -4.67 11.04 14.83
C ASP A 231 -5.15 10.25 16.05
N PHE A 232 -4.83 10.75 17.25
CA PHE A 232 -5.03 10.04 18.51
C PHE A 232 -6.38 10.41 19.13
N ASP A 233 -7.46 10.04 18.44
CA ASP A 233 -8.79 10.52 18.77
C ASP A 233 -9.29 9.97 20.11
N ALA A 234 -9.21 8.65 20.30
CA ALA A 234 -9.64 7.98 21.51
C ALA A 234 -11.08 8.39 21.92
N VAL A 235 -11.28 8.72 23.20
CA VAL A 235 -12.61 9.10 23.73
C VAL A 235 -13.14 10.38 23.08
N SER A 236 -12.26 11.28 22.62
CA SER A 236 -12.68 12.57 22.09
C SER A 236 -13.50 12.44 20.80
N HIS A 237 -13.23 11.43 19.96
CA HIS A 237 -14.04 11.11 18.78
C HIS A 237 -15.54 11.04 19.13
N TRP A 238 -15.87 10.28 20.18
CA TRP A 238 -17.24 10.02 20.62
C TRP A 238 -17.91 11.24 21.28
N LEU A 239 -17.13 12.27 21.64
CA LEU A 239 -17.62 13.52 22.21
C LEU A 239 -17.87 14.58 21.14
N GLY A 240 -17.06 14.59 20.08
CA GLY A 240 -17.13 15.56 18.98
C GLY A 240 -17.81 15.00 17.74
N THR A 241 -17.05 14.72 16.68
CA THR A 241 -17.62 14.30 15.38
C THR A 241 -18.40 12.99 15.43
N GLY A 242 -18.05 12.07 16.33
CA GLY A 242 -18.75 10.81 16.57
C GLY A 242 -19.85 10.90 17.62
N CYS A 243 -20.23 12.10 18.07
CA CYS A 243 -21.27 12.26 19.09
C CYS A 243 -22.64 11.81 18.57
N HIS A 244 -23.33 10.97 19.35
CA HIS A 244 -24.69 10.53 19.04
C HIS A 244 -25.47 10.31 20.35
N PRO A 245 -26.78 10.61 20.41
CA PRO A 245 -27.59 10.40 21.62
C PRO A 245 -27.61 8.96 22.14
N ASP A 246 -27.43 7.99 21.23
CA ASP A 246 -27.45 6.56 21.56
C ASP A 246 -26.04 5.97 21.83
N ASN A 247 -24.98 6.80 21.81
CA ASN A 247 -23.65 6.36 22.20
C ASN A 247 -23.69 5.77 23.61
N ASN A 248 -23.14 4.59 23.78
CA ASN A 248 -23.21 3.82 25.01
C ASN A 248 -21.81 3.46 25.53
N MET A 249 -21.77 2.74 26.66
CA MET A 249 -20.52 2.36 27.32
C MET A 249 -19.55 1.60 26.41
N ALA A 250 -20.05 0.78 25.48
CA ALA A 250 -19.20 0.03 24.56
C ALA A 250 -18.46 0.98 23.60
N ASP A 251 -19.14 2.02 23.10
CA ASP A 251 -18.57 3.01 22.20
C ASP A 251 -17.43 3.77 22.89
N TYR A 252 -17.70 4.34 24.07
CA TYR A 252 -16.66 5.02 24.86
C TYR A 252 -15.50 4.08 25.24
N SER A 253 -15.78 2.80 25.50
CA SER A 253 -14.74 1.82 25.83
C SER A 253 -13.77 1.57 24.66
N SER A 254 -14.21 1.74 23.41
CA SER A 254 -13.33 1.64 22.24
C SER A 254 -12.33 2.81 22.19
N GLY A 255 -12.76 4.02 22.55
CA GLY A 255 -11.85 5.15 22.72
C GLY A 255 -10.88 4.96 23.90
N ILE A 256 -11.32 4.31 24.99
CA ILE A 256 -10.42 3.94 26.09
C ILE A 256 -9.38 2.91 25.63
N PHE A 257 -9.76 1.95 24.78
CA PHE A 257 -8.82 1.01 24.17
C PHE A 257 -7.74 1.73 23.36
N ALA A 258 -8.09 2.73 22.55
CA ALA A 258 -7.12 3.52 21.81
C ALA A 258 -6.10 4.18 22.75
N GLY A 259 -6.60 4.81 23.82
CA GLY A 259 -5.81 5.51 24.85
C GLY A 259 -4.89 4.61 25.68
N GLN A 260 -5.33 3.41 26.03
CA GLN A 260 -4.62 2.51 26.96
C GLN A 260 -3.82 1.41 26.26
N VAL A 261 -4.18 1.05 25.03
CA VAL A 261 -3.62 -0.12 24.33
C VAL A 261 -3.17 0.23 22.92
N GLY A 262 -4.06 0.82 22.10
CA GLY A 262 -3.81 1.04 20.68
C GLY A 262 -2.57 1.89 20.42
N ALA A 263 -2.45 3.02 21.13
CA ALA A 263 -1.33 3.94 20.95
C ALA A 263 0.01 3.33 21.38
N LEU A 264 0.02 2.54 22.46
CA LEU A 264 1.24 1.87 22.94
C LEU A 264 1.72 0.80 21.93
N ARG A 265 0.79 0.03 21.35
CA ARG A 265 1.14 -0.95 20.30
C ARG A 265 1.75 -0.30 19.07
N LEU A 266 1.18 0.81 18.62
CA LEU A 266 1.74 1.57 17.49
C LEU A 266 3.12 2.11 17.85
N LEU A 267 3.29 2.65 19.06
CA LEU A 267 4.60 3.12 19.52
C LEU A 267 5.65 1.99 19.55
N ASP A 268 5.27 0.78 19.97
CA ASP A 268 6.16 -0.39 19.94
C ASP A 268 6.56 -0.75 18.50
N VAL A 269 5.62 -0.75 17.55
CA VAL A 269 5.90 -0.98 16.12
C VAL A 269 6.85 0.09 15.58
N LEU A 270 6.58 1.37 15.84
CA LEU A 270 7.44 2.48 15.39
C LEU A 270 8.85 2.39 15.97
N THR A 271 8.96 2.03 17.26
CA THR A 271 10.23 1.85 17.96
C THR A 271 11.02 0.67 17.39
N LYS A 272 10.34 -0.48 17.18
CA LYS A 272 10.91 -1.66 16.53
C LYS A 272 11.49 -1.33 15.15
N HIS A 273 10.85 -0.43 14.41
CA HIS A 273 11.28 0.01 13.09
C HIS A 273 12.19 1.25 13.10
N GLY A 274 12.54 1.80 14.26
CA GLY A 274 13.46 2.94 14.38
C GLY A 274 12.95 4.21 13.72
N ILE A 275 11.64 4.45 13.72
CA ILE A 275 11.00 5.63 13.13
C ILE A 275 10.09 6.38 14.12
N ALA A 276 10.14 6.05 15.41
CA ALA A 276 9.27 6.64 16.42
C ALA A 276 9.47 8.16 16.62
N ASP A 277 10.65 8.69 16.29
CA ASP A 277 10.98 10.13 16.31
C ASP A 277 10.79 10.81 14.92
N LYS A 278 10.30 10.05 13.93
CA LYS A 278 10.14 10.50 12.53
C LYS A 278 8.68 10.59 12.10
N VAL A 279 7.76 10.61 13.04
CA VAL A 279 6.30 10.66 12.81
C VAL A 279 5.68 11.82 13.55
N THR A 280 4.45 12.16 13.18
CA THR A 280 3.66 13.22 13.83
C THR A 280 2.41 12.63 14.46
N TRP A 281 2.11 12.99 15.70
CA TRP A 281 0.87 12.64 16.37
C TRP A 281 0.02 13.90 16.51
N PHE A 282 -1.16 13.91 15.88
CA PHE A 282 -2.16 14.95 16.07
C PHE A 282 -3.07 14.49 17.21
N ILE A 283 -3.03 15.21 18.33
CA ILE A 283 -3.66 14.75 19.57
C ILE A 283 -4.70 15.80 20.02
N PRO A 284 -5.98 15.42 20.17
CA PRO A 284 -6.98 16.29 20.76
C PRO A 284 -6.61 16.67 22.19
N GLY A 285 -6.89 17.92 22.59
CA GLY A 285 -6.58 18.40 23.95
C GLY A 285 -7.20 17.52 25.06
N HIS A 286 -8.42 17.03 24.83
CA HIS A 286 -9.09 16.07 25.71
C HIS A 286 -8.27 14.77 25.85
N THR A 287 -7.75 14.22 24.76
CA THR A 287 -6.92 13.00 24.79
C THR A 287 -5.62 13.24 25.57
N ILE A 288 -4.98 14.40 25.41
CA ILE A 288 -3.80 14.80 26.19
C ILE A 288 -4.09 14.77 27.69
N GLU A 289 -5.21 15.36 28.12
CA GLU A 289 -5.57 15.46 29.54
C GLU A 289 -6.15 14.14 30.09
N THR A 290 -6.73 13.27 29.24
CA THR A 290 -7.36 12.00 29.63
C THR A 290 -6.36 10.84 29.73
N PHE A 291 -5.39 10.76 28.82
CA PHE A 291 -4.37 9.70 28.79
C PHE A 291 -2.94 10.24 28.95
N PRO A 292 -2.65 11.00 30.02
CA PRO A 292 -1.40 11.75 30.13
C PRO A 292 -0.17 10.85 30.19
N ASP A 293 -0.27 9.64 30.73
CA ASP A 293 0.83 8.67 30.75
C ASP A 293 1.18 8.13 29.36
N THR A 294 0.17 7.77 28.57
CA THR A 294 0.36 7.29 27.19
C THR A 294 0.92 8.41 26.31
N VAL A 295 0.35 9.61 26.42
CA VAL A 295 0.81 10.77 25.65
C VAL A 295 2.24 11.17 26.03
N ARG A 296 2.63 11.09 27.31
CA ARG A 296 4.03 11.28 27.72
C ARG A 296 4.99 10.32 27.04
N LYS A 297 4.61 9.05 26.84
CA LYS A 297 5.46 8.07 26.12
C LYS A 297 5.63 8.44 24.64
N VAL A 298 4.57 8.95 24.01
CA VAL A 298 4.65 9.48 22.63
C VAL A 298 5.61 10.68 22.57
N VAL A 299 5.52 11.61 23.52
CA VAL A 299 6.47 12.75 23.58
C VAL A 299 7.92 12.26 23.81
N GLN A 300 8.12 11.28 24.70
CA GLN A 300 9.43 10.71 25.00
C GLN A 300 10.06 9.95 23.83
N SER A 301 9.27 9.49 22.86
CA SER A 301 9.79 8.85 21.65
C SER A 301 10.45 9.83 20.68
N GLY A 302 10.26 11.14 20.90
CA GLY A 302 10.74 12.19 20.01
C GLY A 302 9.78 12.53 18.87
N ALA A 303 8.59 11.91 18.84
CA ALA A 303 7.57 12.23 17.85
C ALA A 303 7.15 13.71 17.92
N GLU A 304 6.77 14.27 16.77
CA GLU A 304 6.14 15.60 16.72
C GLU A 304 4.72 15.52 17.29
N ILE A 305 4.30 16.55 18.04
CA ILE A 305 2.91 16.72 18.49
C ILE A 305 2.25 17.87 17.74
N GLY A 306 1.18 17.57 17.01
CA GLY A 306 0.28 18.52 16.36
C GLY A 306 -1.06 18.64 17.10
N LEU A 307 -1.79 19.72 16.84
CA LEU A 307 -3.12 19.94 17.41
C LEU A 307 -4.23 19.25 16.60
N HIS A 308 -5.28 18.80 17.28
CA HIS A 308 -6.42 18.12 16.66
C HIS A 308 -7.77 18.42 17.33
N GLY A 309 -8.08 19.71 17.53
CA GLY A 309 -9.23 20.12 18.34
C GLY A 309 -9.06 19.80 19.83
N TYR A 310 -10.10 20.01 20.64
CA TYR A 310 -10.06 19.66 22.07
C TYR A 310 -10.76 18.32 22.28
N SER A 311 -12.06 18.27 22.02
CA SER A 311 -12.89 17.06 22.06
C SER A 311 -13.22 16.56 20.65
N HIS A 312 -12.31 16.72 19.70
CA HIS A 312 -12.48 16.31 18.30
C HIS A 312 -13.75 16.91 17.66
N GLU A 313 -13.97 18.21 17.85
CA GLU A 313 -15.16 18.93 17.39
C GLU A 313 -15.13 19.20 15.88
N GLY A 314 -16.21 18.87 15.17
CA GLY A 314 -16.40 19.26 13.77
C GLY A 314 -16.73 20.74 13.65
N ILE A 315 -16.23 21.41 12.60
CA ILE A 315 -16.39 22.86 12.47
C ILE A 315 -17.86 23.32 12.34
N TYR A 316 -18.73 22.45 11.83
CA TYR A 316 -20.17 22.66 11.73
C TYR A 316 -20.90 22.62 13.09
N GLN A 317 -20.23 22.15 14.14
CA GLN A 317 -20.74 22.10 15.52
C GLN A 317 -20.39 23.35 16.33
N MET A 318 -19.52 24.24 15.81
CA MET A 318 -18.94 25.35 16.56
C MET A 318 -19.21 26.72 15.92
N THR A 319 -19.46 27.72 16.76
CA THR A 319 -19.35 29.14 16.38
C THR A 319 -17.88 29.55 16.18
N GLU A 320 -17.62 30.71 15.58
CA GLU A 320 -16.26 31.27 15.44
C GLU A 320 -15.60 31.57 16.79
N GLU A 321 -16.40 31.96 17.78
CA GLU A 321 -15.90 32.19 19.14
C GLU A 321 -15.47 30.87 19.79
N GLN A 322 -16.29 29.82 19.71
CA GLN A 322 -15.97 28.50 20.24
C GLN A 322 -14.71 27.91 19.59
N GLU A 323 -14.56 28.04 18.27
CA GLU A 323 -13.35 27.61 17.58
C GLU A 323 -12.09 28.32 18.10
N ARG A 324 -12.16 29.64 18.31
CA ARG A 324 -11.04 30.41 18.86
C ARG A 324 -10.68 29.91 20.25
N ASP A 325 -11.67 29.74 21.12
CA ASP A 325 -11.46 29.29 22.49
C ASP A 325 -10.87 27.88 22.54
N VAL A 326 -11.37 26.97 21.71
CA VAL A 326 -10.83 25.61 21.54
C VAL A 326 -9.37 25.66 21.08
N LEU A 327 -9.05 26.45 20.05
CA LEU A 327 -7.67 26.57 19.56
C LEU A 327 -6.72 27.10 20.65
N LEU A 328 -7.12 28.16 21.36
CA LEU A 328 -6.32 28.74 22.44
C LEU A 328 -6.08 27.76 23.58
N LYS A 329 -7.11 27.02 24.00
CA LYS A 329 -7.00 25.95 25.01
C LYS A 329 -6.06 24.84 24.54
N CYS A 330 -6.14 24.42 23.28
CA CYS A 330 -5.26 23.39 22.75
C CYS A 330 -3.80 23.85 22.65
N ILE A 331 -3.55 25.10 22.27
CA ILE A 331 -2.20 25.70 22.32
C ILE A 331 -1.65 25.65 23.75
N ASP A 332 -2.43 26.06 24.76
CA ASP A 332 -2.01 26.02 26.16
C ASP A 332 -1.69 24.60 26.64
N VAL A 333 -2.59 23.64 26.38
CA VAL A 333 -2.42 22.22 26.77
C VAL A 333 -1.18 21.61 26.11
N ALA A 334 -1.01 21.77 24.80
CA ALA A 334 0.14 21.23 24.08
C ALA A 334 1.45 21.92 24.53
N THR A 335 1.44 23.25 24.71
CA THR A 335 2.63 23.99 25.17
C THR A 335 3.07 23.53 26.56
N LYS A 336 2.13 23.27 27.47
CA LYS A 336 2.43 22.71 28.80
C LYS A 336 3.01 21.29 28.72
N LEU A 337 2.55 20.49 27.76
CA LEU A 337 3.02 19.12 27.56
C LEU A 337 4.46 19.06 27.00
N VAL A 338 4.76 19.82 25.94
CA VAL A 338 6.04 19.69 25.21
C VAL A 338 7.03 20.84 25.45
N GLY A 339 6.62 21.89 26.17
CA GLY A 339 7.47 23.04 26.53
C GLY A 339 7.68 24.07 25.40
N LYS A 340 7.07 23.87 24.23
CA LYS A 340 7.10 24.78 23.08
C LYS A 340 5.72 24.89 22.43
N PRO A 341 5.38 26.01 21.79
CA PRO A 341 4.13 26.12 21.03
C PRO A 341 4.05 25.05 19.92
N PRO A 342 2.87 24.46 19.69
CA PRO A 342 2.67 23.55 18.57
C PRO A 342 2.83 24.30 17.25
N ARG A 343 3.30 23.59 16.21
CA ARG A 343 3.52 24.18 14.88
C ARG A 343 2.60 23.62 13.80
N GLY A 344 1.95 22.50 14.08
CA GLY A 344 1.05 21.78 13.18
C GLY A 344 -0.37 21.70 13.70
N TYR A 345 -1.31 21.72 12.77
CA TYR A 345 -2.73 21.54 13.03
C TYR A 345 -3.33 20.54 12.03
N ARG A 346 -4.29 19.73 12.49
CA ARG A 346 -5.20 18.97 11.64
C ARG A 346 -6.62 19.18 12.17
N ALA A 347 -7.56 19.54 11.31
CA ALA A 347 -8.95 19.69 11.69
C ALA A 347 -9.61 18.32 11.91
N PRO A 348 -10.39 18.12 12.98
CA PRO A 348 -11.25 16.94 13.13
C PRO A 348 -12.11 16.68 11.88
N MET A 349 -12.08 15.45 11.38
CA MET A 349 -12.74 15.00 10.13
C MET A 349 -12.38 15.82 8.88
N TYR A 350 -11.20 16.46 8.85
CA TYR A 350 -10.80 17.40 7.79
C TYR A 350 -11.78 18.57 7.59
N THR A 351 -12.60 18.87 8.60
CA THR A 351 -13.60 19.93 8.52
C THR A 351 -12.98 21.24 8.97
N ILE A 352 -12.48 22.03 8.02
CA ILE A 352 -11.83 23.32 8.25
C ILE A 352 -12.58 24.45 7.54
N ARG A 353 -12.57 25.67 8.12
CA ARG A 353 -13.15 26.87 7.49
C ARG A 353 -12.13 27.99 7.34
N GLU A 354 -12.50 29.02 6.61
CA GLU A 354 -11.63 30.17 6.32
C GLU A 354 -11.19 30.89 7.59
N THR A 355 -12.06 30.96 8.61
CA THR A 355 -11.70 31.56 9.91
C THR A 355 -10.71 30.70 10.69
N THR A 356 -10.73 29.37 10.54
CA THR A 356 -9.67 28.50 11.08
C THR A 356 -8.32 28.87 10.47
N VAL A 357 -8.26 28.97 9.15
CA VAL A 357 -7.03 29.33 8.42
C VAL A 357 -6.52 30.71 8.86
N GLN A 358 -7.42 31.68 9.07
CA GLN A 358 -7.05 32.99 9.61
C GLN A 358 -6.49 32.90 11.03
N LEU A 359 -7.11 32.12 11.92
CA LEU A 359 -6.63 31.91 13.29
C LEU A 359 -5.25 31.23 13.31
N LEU A 360 -5.06 30.18 12.51
CA LEU A 360 -3.77 29.49 12.39
C LEU A 360 -2.67 30.44 11.91
N ARG A 361 -2.97 31.32 10.96
CA ARG A 361 -2.04 32.38 10.51
C ARG A 361 -1.75 33.41 11.60
N GLN A 362 -2.77 33.86 12.34
CA GLN A 362 -2.62 34.81 13.45
C GLN A 362 -1.72 34.26 14.56
N HIS A 363 -1.83 32.96 14.84
CA HIS A 363 -1.02 32.24 15.82
C HIS A 363 0.28 31.66 15.24
N GLN A 364 0.63 32.00 14.00
CA GLN A 364 1.89 31.65 13.33
C GLN A 364 2.17 30.14 13.22
N PHE A 365 1.12 29.31 13.05
CA PHE A 365 1.30 27.89 12.74
C PHE A 365 2.12 27.71 11.46
N LEU A 366 2.99 26.71 11.44
CA LEU A 366 3.79 26.42 10.25
C LEU A 366 2.92 25.78 9.17
N TYR A 367 2.10 24.81 9.57
CA TYR A 367 1.34 24.03 8.60
C TYR A 367 -0.04 23.59 9.12
N ASP A 368 -0.91 23.36 8.15
CA ASP A 368 -2.15 22.60 8.24
C ASP A 368 -2.03 21.32 7.39
N THR A 369 -2.87 20.33 7.67
CA THR A 369 -2.93 19.06 6.92
C THR A 369 -4.37 18.55 6.87
N SER A 370 -5.26 19.44 6.42
CA SER A 370 -6.72 19.23 6.41
C SER A 370 -7.35 19.40 5.03
N LEU A 371 -6.63 19.96 4.05
CA LEU A 371 -7.15 20.32 2.74
C LEU A 371 -6.63 19.41 1.63
N MET A 372 -7.47 19.20 0.61
CA MET A 372 -7.27 18.17 -0.43
C MET A 372 -7.06 18.74 -1.85
N HIS A 373 -6.52 19.96 -1.99
CA HIS A 373 -6.28 20.54 -3.34
C HIS A 373 -5.17 19.79 -4.11
N HIS A 374 -4.33 19.05 -3.40
CA HIS A 374 -3.36 18.13 -3.96
C HIS A 374 -3.37 16.84 -3.14
N ASP A 375 -2.74 15.80 -3.64
CA ASP A 375 -2.66 14.47 -3.02
C ASP A 375 -1.25 14.04 -2.57
N SER A 376 -0.22 14.84 -2.89
CA SER A 376 1.20 14.43 -2.83
C SER A 376 2.23 15.58 -2.88
N GLN A 377 1.81 16.84 -3.05
CA GLN A 377 2.68 18.01 -2.98
C GLN A 377 2.17 19.00 -1.94
N PRO A 378 3.05 19.58 -1.10
CA PRO A 378 2.68 20.69 -0.27
C PRO A 378 2.34 21.93 -1.11
N TYR A 379 1.46 22.78 -0.58
CA TYR A 379 1.06 24.05 -1.20
C TYR A 379 0.76 25.09 -0.12
N PHE A 380 0.58 26.37 -0.47
CA PHE A 380 0.10 27.35 0.50
C PHE A 380 -1.41 27.26 0.65
N THR A 381 -1.91 27.31 1.89
CA THR A 381 -3.37 27.33 2.12
C THR A 381 -4.03 28.47 1.33
N PRO A 382 -5.19 28.22 0.71
CA PRO A 382 -5.84 29.22 -0.11
C PRO A 382 -6.28 30.45 0.70
N SER A 383 -6.55 31.54 -0.01
CA SER A 383 -7.24 32.72 0.55
C SER A 383 -8.56 32.95 -0.19
N ASP A 384 -9.20 31.86 -0.61
CA ASP A 384 -10.49 31.86 -1.28
C ASP A 384 -11.58 32.41 -0.37
N PRO A 385 -12.55 33.20 -0.90
CA PRO A 385 -13.77 33.48 -0.16
C PRO A 385 -14.62 32.19 -0.04
N PRO A 386 -15.54 32.11 0.94
CA PRO A 386 -16.45 30.99 1.06
C PRO A 386 -17.19 30.69 -0.24
N ILE A 387 -17.24 29.40 -0.61
CA ILE A 387 -17.93 28.96 -1.83
C ILE A 387 -19.42 29.29 -1.73
N LYS A 388 -19.93 30.00 -2.73
CA LYS A 388 -21.36 30.30 -2.84
C LYS A 388 -22.10 29.09 -3.40
N THR A 389 -22.93 28.45 -2.57
CA THR A 389 -23.79 27.35 -2.98
C THR A 389 -24.95 27.85 -3.86
N ILE A 390 -25.49 26.96 -4.70
CA ILE A 390 -26.65 27.26 -5.53
C ILE A 390 -27.88 27.53 -4.66
N ASP A 391 -28.53 28.67 -4.86
CA ASP A 391 -29.86 28.96 -4.32
C ASP A 391 -30.91 28.74 -5.40
N PHE A 392 -31.53 27.55 -5.42
CA PHE A 392 -32.54 27.18 -6.42
C PHE A 392 -33.83 28.02 -6.37
N SER A 393 -33.99 28.91 -5.39
CA SER A 393 -35.09 29.89 -5.36
C SER A 393 -34.85 31.07 -6.30
N GLN A 394 -33.62 31.28 -6.76
CA GLN A 394 -33.22 32.39 -7.63
C GLN A 394 -33.24 32.00 -9.12
N PRO A 395 -33.21 32.97 -10.05
CA PRO A 395 -32.96 32.67 -11.46
C PRO A 395 -31.58 32.02 -11.66
N ALA A 396 -31.47 31.12 -12.65
CA ALA A 396 -30.23 30.39 -12.91
C ALA A 396 -29.00 31.28 -13.14
N SER A 397 -29.19 32.49 -13.67
CA SER A 397 -28.14 33.50 -13.82
C SER A 397 -27.40 33.84 -12.51
N SER A 398 -28.00 33.57 -11.35
CA SER A 398 -27.36 33.79 -10.04
C SER A 398 -26.25 32.78 -9.71
N TRP A 399 -26.21 31.61 -10.35
CA TRP A 399 -25.16 30.59 -10.16
C TRP A 399 -24.44 30.14 -11.44
N LEU A 400 -24.81 30.67 -12.61
CA LEU A 400 -24.08 30.44 -13.88
C LEU A 400 -22.78 31.27 -13.93
N GLN A 401 -21.96 31.16 -12.89
CA GLN A 401 -20.67 31.83 -12.76
C GLN A 401 -19.62 30.81 -12.27
N PRO A 402 -18.41 30.81 -12.83
CA PRO A 402 -17.34 29.95 -12.33
C PRO A 402 -16.96 30.34 -10.90
N THR A 403 -16.56 29.34 -10.10
CA THR A 403 -15.97 29.60 -8.77
C THR A 403 -14.58 30.19 -8.96
N PRO A 404 -14.27 31.37 -8.37
CA PRO A 404 -12.90 31.88 -8.39
C PRO A 404 -12.02 30.97 -7.53
N ILE A 405 -10.85 30.60 -8.03
CA ILE A 405 -9.85 29.79 -7.32
C ILE A 405 -8.60 30.65 -7.14
N ALA A 406 -8.21 30.88 -5.89
CA ALA A 406 -7.05 31.68 -5.52
C ALA A 406 -5.75 30.98 -5.92
N SER A 407 -4.74 31.78 -6.21
CA SER A 407 -3.39 31.27 -6.43
C SER A 407 -2.83 30.70 -5.12
N GLN A 408 -2.17 29.54 -5.21
CA GLN A 408 -1.41 28.93 -4.12
C GLN A 408 0.06 29.39 -4.11
N ALA A 409 0.35 30.55 -4.71
CA ALA A 409 1.67 31.17 -4.65
C ALA A 409 2.00 31.65 -3.23
N TYR A 410 3.25 32.06 -3.01
CA TYR A 410 3.69 32.61 -1.73
C TYR A 410 2.77 33.76 -1.27
N PRO A 411 2.17 33.69 -0.07
CA PRO A 411 1.17 34.67 0.35
C PRO A 411 1.84 35.98 0.81
N GLU A 412 1.73 37.03 -0.01
CA GLU A 412 2.20 38.37 0.35
C GLU A 412 1.30 39.02 1.41
N GLY A 413 1.90 39.57 2.47
CA GLY A 413 1.19 40.29 3.54
C GLY A 413 0.44 39.40 4.55
N LEU A 414 0.53 38.07 4.43
CA LEU A 414 -0.04 37.11 5.37
C LEU A 414 1.05 36.17 5.89
N HIS A 415 0.84 35.57 7.07
CA HIS A 415 1.72 34.51 7.56
C HIS A 415 1.63 33.30 6.62
N PRO A 416 2.76 32.76 6.11
CA PRO A 416 2.75 31.59 5.24
C PRO A 416 2.36 30.34 6.02
N LEU A 417 1.19 29.80 5.72
CA LEU A 417 0.70 28.54 6.26
C LEU A 417 0.79 27.48 5.17
N VAL A 418 1.68 26.50 5.36
CA VAL A 418 1.86 25.38 4.44
C VAL A 418 0.74 24.38 4.63
N GLU A 419 0.21 23.84 3.56
CA GLU A 419 -0.69 22.71 3.58
C GLU A 419 0.10 21.47 3.16
N ILE A 420 0.11 20.45 4.02
CA ILE A 420 0.57 19.10 3.64
C ILE A 420 -0.70 18.29 3.37
N PRO A 421 -0.99 17.93 2.11
CA PRO A 421 -2.24 17.28 1.79
C PRO A 421 -2.42 15.98 2.56
N CYS A 422 -3.61 15.78 3.13
CA CYS A 422 -4.06 14.50 3.67
C CYS A 422 -5.48 14.26 3.17
N GLY A 423 -5.83 13.02 2.85
CA GLY A 423 -7.09 12.70 2.19
C GLY A 423 -7.66 11.36 2.61
N TRP A 424 -8.95 11.17 2.31
CA TRP A 424 -9.72 9.97 2.69
C TRP A 424 -9.15 8.63 2.21
N TYR A 425 -8.33 8.66 1.14
CA TYR A 425 -7.66 7.46 0.61
C TYR A 425 -6.28 7.20 1.23
N ASN A 426 -5.85 8.01 2.19
CA ASN A 426 -4.57 7.90 2.88
C ASN A 426 -4.72 7.57 4.36
N GLU A 427 -5.90 7.13 4.79
CA GLU A 427 -6.23 6.87 6.20
C GLU A 427 -6.88 5.51 6.42
N ASP A 428 -6.84 5.02 7.66
CA ASP A 428 -7.27 3.67 8.05
C ASP A 428 -8.68 3.60 8.65
N MET A 429 -9.15 4.63 9.36
CA MET A 429 -10.39 4.60 10.14
C MET A 429 -11.61 4.45 9.24
N MET A 430 -11.74 5.26 8.19
CA MET A 430 -12.94 5.19 7.32
C MET A 430 -13.20 3.80 6.71
N PRO A 431 -12.20 3.06 6.20
CA PRO A 431 -12.43 1.70 5.72
C PRO A 431 -12.46 0.62 6.83
N LEU A 432 -11.67 0.77 7.90
CA LEU A 432 -11.37 -0.32 8.85
C LEU A 432 -12.02 -0.17 10.23
N GLN A 433 -12.61 0.96 10.56
CA GLN A 433 -13.33 1.19 11.81
C GLN A 433 -14.84 1.06 11.62
N TYR A 434 -15.48 0.26 12.46
CA TYR A 434 -16.93 0.27 12.57
C TYR A 434 -17.38 1.35 13.58
N LEU A 435 -18.27 2.24 13.14
CA LEU A 435 -18.87 3.33 13.91
C LEU A 435 -20.41 3.15 13.87
N PRO A 436 -21.05 2.71 14.98
CA PRO A 436 -22.41 2.18 14.97
C PRO A 436 -23.50 3.18 14.58
N HIS A 437 -23.24 4.48 14.76
CA HIS A 437 -24.21 5.54 14.51
C HIS A 437 -23.92 6.35 13.24
N LEU A 438 -22.93 5.93 12.44
CA LEU A 438 -22.64 6.53 11.15
C LEU A 438 -23.32 5.73 10.04
N ALA A 439 -24.24 6.36 9.30
CA ALA A 439 -25.06 5.68 8.28
C ALA A 439 -24.24 4.99 7.18
N ASN A 440 -23.06 5.51 6.85
CA ASN A 440 -22.13 4.94 5.87
C ASN A 440 -20.88 4.34 6.52
N SER A 441 -20.99 3.87 7.78
CA SER A 441 -19.88 3.19 8.45
C SER A 441 -19.44 1.95 7.67
N MET A 442 -18.12 1.80 7.53
CA MET A 442 -17.51 0.55 7.11
C MET A 442 -17.06 -0.23 8.35
N GLY A 443 -15.82 -0.74 8.37
CA GLY A 443 -15.28 -1.52 9.49
C GLY A 443 -14.96 -2.98 9.16
N TYR A 444 -15.33 -3.44 7.97
CA TYR A 444 -15.16 -4.83 7.53
C TYR A 444 -14.32 -4.96 6.26
N VAL A 445 -13.72 -3.86 5.78
CA VAL A 445 -12.80 -3.90 4.64
C VAL A 445 -11.56 -4.69 5.05
N SER A 446 -11.07 -5.55 4.16
CA SER A 446 -9.84 -6.31 4.43
C SER A 446 -8.64 -5.36 4.52
N THR A 447 -7.81 -5.55 5.53
CA THR A 447 -6.55 -4.82 5.69
C THR A 447 -5.62 -4.97 4.49
N ARG A 448 -5.73 -6.08 3.74
CA ARG A 448 -4.97 -6.30 2.51
C ARG A 448 -5.41 -5.38 1.37
N VAL A 449 -6.69 -5.01 1.32
CA VAL A 449 -7.22 -4.09 0.29
C VAL A 449 -6.71 -2.68 0.54
N VAL A 450 -6.78 -2.21 1.79
CA VAL A 450 -6.26 -0.88 2.17
C VAL A 450 -4.75 -0.80 1.97
N GLU A 451 -4.01 -1.82 2.41
CA GLU A 451 -2.56 -1.93 2.17
C GLU A 451 -2.20 -1.87 0.68
N GLN A 452 -2.90 -2.64 -0.15
CA GLN A 452 -2.62 -2.67 -1.58
C GLN A 452 -2.96 -1.33 -2.25
N MET A 453 -4.08 -0.71 -1.87
CA MET A 453 -4.46 0.62 -2.38
C MET A 453 -3.38 1.67 -2.10
N TRP A 454 -2.82 1.69 -0.88
CA TRP A 454 -1.72 2.60 -0.54
C TRP A 454 -0.45 2.29 -1.34
N LYS A 455 -0.11 1.01 -1.52
CA LYS A 455 1.04 0.59 -2.34
C LYS A 455 0.87 1.02 -3.81
N ASP A 456 -0.30 0.81 -4.37
CA ASP A 456 -0.61 1.18 -5.76
C ASP A 456 -0.53 2.69 -5.95
N LYS A 457 -1.09 3.48 -5.01
CA LYS A 457 -0.97 4.94 -5.02
C LYS A 457 0.49 5.38 -4.95
N PHE A 458 1.26 4.82 -4.03
CA PHE A 458 2.69 5.16 -3.89
C PHE A 458 3.47 4.83 -5.17
N LEU A 459 3.27 3.64 -5.75
CA LEU A 459 3.97 3.23 -6.97
C LEU A 459 3.57 4.09 -8.18
N TRP A 460 2.30 4.48 -8.28
CA TRP A 460 1.87 5.40 -9.32
C TRP A 460 2.58 6.76 -9.17
N LEU A 461 2.64 7.32 -7.96
CA LEU A 461 3.40 8.56 -7.69
C LEU A 461 4.90 8.37 -7.95
N TRP A 462 5.47 7.23 -7.60
CA TRP A 462 6.87 6.90 -7.85
C TRP A 462 7.22 6.95 -9.34
N GLU A 463 6.34 6.42 -10.19
CA GLU A 463 6.52 6.38 -11.64
C GLU A 463 6.22 7.74 -12.31
N ASN A 464 5.19 8.44 -11.83
CA ASN A 464 4.57 9.56 -12.54
C ASN A 464 4.83 10.94 -11.95
N SER A 465 5.34 11.06 -10.71
CA SER A 465 5.66 12.36 -10.13
C SER A 465 6.76 13.04 -10.94
N PRO A 466 6.58 14.31 -11.34
CA PRO A 466 7.61 15.03 -12.08
C PRO A 466 8.85 15.21 -11.19
N GLU A 467 10.04 14.99 -11.76
CA GLU A 467 11.30 15.29 -11.07
C GLU A 467 11.34 16.78 -10.73
N GLY A 468 11.62 17.13 -9.47
CA GLY A 468 11.68 18.54 -9.09
C GLY A 468 10.30 19.22 -8.95
N SER A 469 9.19 18.48 -8.81
CA SER A 469 7.82 19.02 -8.88
C SER A 469 7.31 19.79 -7.65
N GLY A 470 8.14 20.00 -6.63
CA GLY A 470 7.90 21.09 -5.69
C GLY A 470 7.86 22.38 -6.50
N ALA A 471 6.67 22.96 -6.67
CA ALA A 471 6.36 24.01 -7.65
C ALA A 471 7.54 24.98 -7.94
N GLY A 472 8.07 24.88 -9.17
CA GLY A 472 9.00 25.86 -9.76
C GLY A 472 10.49 25.52 -9.68
N SER A 473 11.07 25.16 -10.83
CA SER A 473 12.51 25.14 -11.14
C SER A 473 13.39 24.09 -10.42
N GLY A 474 13.57 22.93 -11.05
CA GLY A 474 14.87 22.23 -11.20
C GLY A 474 15.71 21.88 -9.96
N SER A 475 15.21 22.06 -8.74
CA SER A 475 16.00 21.93 -7.50
C SER A 475 15.16 21.49 -6.29
N SER A 476 14.05 20.77 -6.47
CA SER A 476 13.29 20.35 -5.30
C SER A 476 14.02 19.30 -4.47
N SER A 477 14.07 19.56 -3.16
CA SER A 477 14.60 18.61 -2.18
C SER A 477 13.69 17.39 -1.98
N ILE A 478 12.47 17.45 -2.52
CA ILE A 478 11.39 16.48 -2.38
C ILE A 478 10.71 16.31 -3.75
N ASP A 479 10.73 15.11 -4.31
CA ASP A 479 9.99 14.79 -5.54
C ASP A 479 8.50 14.70 -5.29
N PHE A 480 8.09 14.05 -4.19
CA PHE A 480 6.73 14.06 -3.66
C PHE A 480 6.70 13.68 -2.18
N VAL A 481 5.63 14.08 -1.51
CA VAL A 481 5.28 13.68 -0.15
C VAL A 481 4.23 12.57 -0.22
N PHE A 482 4.40 11.53 0.58
CA PHE A 482 3.41 10.47 0.73
C PHE A 482 2.79 10.52 2.13
N PRO A 483 1.62 11.17 2.29
CA PRO A 483 0.90 11.21 3.55
C PRO A 483 0.27 9.85 3.85
N ILE A 484 0.42 9.37 5.07
CA ILE A 484 -0.35 8.23 5.60
C ILE A 484 -0.82 8.61 6.99
N LEU A 485 -2.11 8.48 7.22
CA LEU A 485 -2.76 8.66 8.50
C LEU A 485 -3.18 7.29 9.06
N MET A 486 -2.93 7.06 10.34
CA MET A 486 -3.41 5.91 11.08
C MET A 486 -4.01 6.35 12.41
N HIS A 487 -4.97 5.61 12.95
CA HIS A 487 -5.53 5.93 14.27
C HIS A 487 -5.15 4.84 15.28
N PRO A 488 -4.75 5.18 16.52
CA PRO A 488 -4.65 4.21 17.62
C PRO A 488 -5.94 3.41 17.83
N ASP A 489 -7.08 4.03 17.59
CA ASP A 489 -8.42 3.45 17.60
C ASP A 489 -8.53 2.26 16.63
N THR A 490 -7.89 2.37 15.46
CA THR A 490 -8.04 1.42 14.35
C THR A 490 -6.77 0.60 14.11
N SER A 491 -5.68 1.22 13.68
CA SER A 491 -4.39 0.54 13.48
C SER A 491 -3.80 -0.08 14.74
N GLY A 492 -4.23 0.34 15.94
CA GLY A 492 -3.87 -0.31 17.21
C GLY A 492 -4.56 -1.65 17.47
N MET A 493 -5.60 -2.00 16.71
CA MET A 493 -6.32 -3.27 16.84
C MET A 493 -5.45 -4.46 16.41
N ALA A 494 -5.57 -5.60 17.11
CA ALA A 494 -4.68 -6.75 16.92
C ALA A 494 -4.72 -7.34 15.50
N HIS A 495 -5.85 -7.24 14.80
CA HIS A 495 -6.01 -7.75 13.44
C HIS A 495 -5.61 -6.70 12.37
N VAL A 496 -5.45 -5.42 12.75
CA VAL A 496 -5.05 -4.32 11.86
C VAL A 496 -3.57 -3.97 11.99
N ILE A 497 -2.99 -4.06 13.19
CA ILE A 497 -1.60 -3.65 13.47
C ILE A 497 -0.57 -4.30 12.53
N GLY A 498 -0.82 -5.53 12.06
CA GLY A 498 0.04 -6.19 11.08
C GLY A 498 0.08 -5.46 9.72
N MET A 499 -0.99 -4.75 9.35
CA MET A 499 -1.02 -3.87 8.17
C MET A 499 -0.06 -2.69 8.34
N ALA A 500 -0.14 -2.00 9.48
CA ALA A 500 0.72 -0.85 9.78
C ALA A 500 2.20 -1.25 9.71
N GLU A 501 2.56 -2.39 10.32
CA GLU A 501 3.93 -2.92 10.26
C GLU A 501 4.37 -3.26 8.83
N ARG A 502 3.53 -3.94 8.03
CA ARG A 502 3.87 -4.30 6.65
C ARG A 502 4.05 -3.08 5.74
N VAL A 503 3.22 -2.05 5.89
CA VAL A 503 3.33 -0.80 5.12
C VAL A 503 4.64 -0.08 5.46
N VAL A 504 4.99 0.03 6.75
CA VAL A 504 6.27 0.61 7.19
C VAL A 504 7.45 -0.16 6.62
N GLN A 505 7.45 -1.49 6.74
CA GLN A 505 8.52 -2.35 6.20
C GLN A 505 8.65 -2.19 4.68
N TRP A 506 7.53 -2.17 3.97
CA TRP A 506 7.51 -2.02 2.52
C TRP A 506 8.08 -0.66 2.09
N LEU A 507 7.68 0.45 2.73
CA LEU A 507 8.23 1.78 2.45
C LEU A 507 9.73 1.87 2.75
N LYS A 508 10.19 1.27 3.86
CA LYS A 508 11.63 1.19 4.19
C LYS A 508 12.43 0.39 3.17
N SER A 509 11.82 -0.54 2.43
CA SER A 509 12.53 -1.33 1.41
C SER A 509 13.07 -0.51 0.24
N PHE A 510 12.58 0.73 0.04
CA PHE A 510 13.06 1.65 -0.98
C PHE A 510 14.40 2.33 -0.65
N GLY A 511 14.94 2.06 0.55
CA GLY A 511 16.25 2.54 1.01
C GLY A 511 16.32 4.06 1.07
N ASP A 512 17.48 4.63 0.72
CA ASP A 512 17.77 6.06 0.84
C ASP A 512 16.88 6.98 -0.02
N ASN A 513 16.07 6.42 -0.92
CA ASN A 513 15.12 7.21 -1.71
C ASN A 513 13.87 7.61 -0.92
N VAL A 514 13.58 6.90 0.19
CA VAL A 514 12.39 7.11 1.01
C VAL A 514 12.83 7.48 2.43
N GLU A 515 12.38 8.63 2.89
CA GLU A 515 12.69 9.13 4.22
C GLU A 515 11.41 9.40 5.00
N PHE A 516 11.28 8.80 6.18
CA PHE A 516 10.23 9.16 7.13
C PHE A 516 10.58 10.49 7.78
N CYS A 517 9.64 11.42 7.78
CA CYS A 517 9.83 12.75 8.33
C CYS A 517 8.57 13.18 9.10
N THR A 518 8.79 13.99 10.14
CA THR A 518 7.71 14.72 10.76
C THR A 518 7.12 15.74 9.77
N HIS A 519 5.85 16.06 9.93
CA HIS A 519 5.18 17.07 9.12
C HIS A 519 5.86 18.45 9.26
N GLU A 520 6.29 18.84 10.48
CA GLU A 520 7.06 20.06 10.69
C GLU A 520 8.35 20.09 9.84
N THR A 521 9.04 18.95 9.71
CA THR A 521 10.26 18.86 8.89
C THR A 521 9.94 19.08 7.42
N ILE A 522 8.91 18.40 6.91
CA ILE A 522 8.48 18.50 5.50
C ILE A 522 8.05 19.94 5.17
N ALA A 523 7.19 20.53 5.99
CA ALA A 523 6.72 21.90 5.80
C ALA A 523 7.85 22.93 5.91
N SER A 524 8.81 22.74 6.82
CA SER A 524 9.95 23.66 6.97
C SER A 524 10.88 23.61 5.76
N LEU A 525 11.19 22.42 5.25
CA LEU A 525 12.02 22.24 4.05
C LEU A 525 11.35 22.88 2.83
N TRP A 526 10.08 22.57 2.61
CA TRP A 526 9.32 23.09 1.49
C TRP A 526 9.19 24.62 1.55
N LEU A 527 8.83 25.18 2.72
CA LEU A 527 8.71 26.62 2.89
C LEU A 527 10.03 27.36 2.65
N ALA A 528 11.15 26.80 3.10
CA ALA A 528 12.47 27.40 2.87
C ALA A 528 12.80 27.46 1.37
N GLU A 529 12.41 26.45 0.60
CA GLU A 529 12.55 26.43 -0.85
C GLU A 529 11.66 27.49 -1.52
N GLN A 530 10.39 27.56 -1.15
CA GLN A 530 9.45 28.54 -1.68
C GLN A 530 9.87 29.99 -1.38
N LYS A 531 10.42 30.25 -0.20
CA LYS A 531 10.98 31.58 0.15
C LYS A 531 12.15 31.97 -0.76
N LYS A 532 13.04 31.03 -1.10
CA LYS A 532 14.14 31.28 -2.03
C LYS A 532 13.62 31.61 -3.43
N THR A 533 12.67 30.81 -3.93
CA THR A 533 12.04 31.02 -5.24
C THR A 533 11.30 32.37 -5.31
N ALA A 534 10.69 32.80 -4.21
CA ALA A 534 10.03 34.10 -4.09
C ALA A 534 10.98 35.29 -3.83
N GLY A 535 12.29 35.08 -3.72
CA GLY A 535 13.27 36.15 -3.42
C GLY A 535 13.18 36.72 -2.00
N LYS A 536 12.65 35.94 -1.05
CA LYS A 536 12.45 36.29 0.36
C LYS A 536 13.51 35.62 1.25
N GLU A 537 14.80 35.95 1.11
CA GLU A 537 15.81 35.45 2.05
C GLU A 537 15.67 36.08 3.44
N VAL A 538 15.79 35.23 4.48
CA VAL A 538 15.89 35.65 5.87
C VAL A 538 17.38 35.80 6.20
N ALA A 539 17.83 37.04 6.39
CA ALA A 539 19.10 37.30 7.06
C ALA A 539 19.04 36.67 8.48
N GLY A 540 19.99 35.78 8.77
CA GLY A 540 20.06 35.10 10.06
C GLY A 540 20.14 36.10 11.23
N GLY A 541 19.24 35.92 12.20
CA GLY A 541 19.25 36.67 13.43
C GLY A 541 18.10 36.25 14.33
N CYS A 542 18.41 35.48 15.38
CA CYS A 542 17.55 35.40 16.56
C CYS A 542 17.20 36.82 17.00
N LEU A 543 15.93 37.21 16.92
CA LEU A 543 15.41 38.36 17.64
C LEU A 543 14.57 37.85 18.82
N PRO A 544 14.74 38.46 20.01
CA PRO A 544 14.22 37.91 21.26
C PRO A 544 12.69 37.99 21.30
N ILE A 545 12.11 36.96 21.93
CA ILE A 545 10.69 36.84 22.24
C ILE A 545 10.25 38.08 23.02
N GLY A 546 9.45 38.94 22.39
CA GLY A 546 8.76 40.04 23.05
C GLY A 546 7.66 39.48 23.96
N SER A 547 7.66 39.94 25.20
CA SER A 547 6.69 39.63 26.26
C SER A 547 5.23 39.88 25.86
N PRO A 548 4.24 39.17 26.46
CA PRO A 548 2.83 39.28 26.07
C PRO A 548 2.27 40.67 26.37
N LEU A 549 1.61 41.27 25.38
CA LEU A 549 0.80 42.48 25.55
C LEU A 549 -0.45 42.15 26.37
N ASP A 550 -0.55 42.83 27.52
CA ASP A 550 -1.67 42.81 28.45
C ASP A 550 -2.87 43.55 27.82
N ILE A 551 -3.87 42.79 27.36
CA ILE A 551 -5.16 43.36 26.90
C ILE A 551 -6.09 43.43 28.11
N ARG A 552 -6.03 44.56 28.82
CA ARG A 552 -7.15 45.05 29.64
C ARG A 552 -7.31 46.56 29.43
N ARG A 553 -8.56 46.94 29.08
CA ARG A 553 -9.20 48.26 29.11
C ARG A 553 -8.93 49.19 27.91
N SER A 554 -9.95 49.33 27.06
CA SER A 554 -10.91 50.45 27.10
C SER A 554 -12.10 50.16 26.19
#